data_AF-A0A257UL51-F1
#
_entry.id   AF-A0A257UL51-F1
#
_cell.length_a   1.000
_cell.length_b   1.000
_cell.length_c   1.000
_cell.angle_alpha   90.00
_cell.angle_beta   90.00
_cell.angle_gamma   90.00
#
_symmetry.space_group_name_H-M   'P 1'
#
loop_
_entity.id
_entity.type
_entity.pdbx_description
1 polymer ?
#
loop_
_entity_poly.entity_id
_entity_poly.type
_entity_poly.pdbx_seq_one_letter_code
_entity_poly.pdbx_strand_id
1 'polypeptide(L)'
;MAQPKKNGAHRGSGMSRRELLHAGVAGSLAVAAGRVVPAAVRGPAEAAPVQGVPFELEEATIAQLQAEMNAGTHTARSLTEAYLGRIAAIDPSLRSVIEVNPDAVAIAVALDAERKAKGPRGPLHGIPVVVKDNIATADRMATTAGSLALVGAKAPRDSFVAERLRAAGAVILGKTNLSEWANFRSSRS
;
A
#
# COMPACT_ATOMS: atom_id res chain seq x y z
N MET A 1 3.43 -75.99 -26.96
CA MET A 1 2.56 -75.36 -27.98
C MET A 1 2.42 -73.88 -27.65
N ALA A 2 2.78 -73.03 -28.62
CA ALA A 2 2.31 -71.66 -28.93
C ALA A 2 2.26 -70.54 -27.84
N GLN A 3 3.07 -69.49 -28.07
CA GLN A 3 2.73 -68.06 -27.84
C GLN A 3 1.85 -67.53 -29.01
N PRO A 4 1.23 -66.30 -29.04
CA PRO A 4 1.65 -65.04 -28.38
C PRO A 4 0.60 -63.94 -27.98
N LYS A 5 1.09 -62.94 -27.23
CA LYS A 5 0.88 -61.45 -27.25
C LYS A 5 -0.52 -60.81 -27.21
N LYS A 6 -0.68 -59.78 -26.35
CA LYS A 6 -0.69 -58.35 -26.79
C LYS A 6 -0.57 -57.35 -25.62
N ASN A 7 0.32 -56.37 -25.84
CA ASN A 7 0.55 -55.15 -25.07
C ASN A 7 -0.58 -54.12 -25.27
N GLY A 8 -0.81 -53.26 -24.27
CA GLY A 8 -1.62 -52.05 -24.40
C GLY A 8 -1.13 -50.97 -23.44
N ALA A 9 -0.07 -50.26 -23.81
CA ALA A 9 0.40 -49.05 -23.13
C ALA A 9 -0.37 -47.85 -23.69
N HIS A 10 -1.22 -47.20 -22.89
CA HIS A 10 -1.78 -45.89 -23.22
C HIS A 10 -0.77 -44.80 -22.83
N ARG A 11 0.04 -44.36 -23.81
CA ARG A 11 0.75 -43.08 -23.74
C ARG A 11 -0.21 -41.99 -24.24
N GLY A 12 -0.70 -41.15 -23.33
CA GLY A 12 -1.33 -39.89 -23.70
C GLY A 12 -0.26 -38.89 -24.11
N SER A 13 -0.24 -38.50 -25.39
CA SER A 13 0.61 -37.45 -25.94
C SER A 13 0.08 -36.08 -25.50
N GLY A 14 0.55 -35.58 -24.36
CA GLY A 14 0.40 -34.17 -23.97
C GLY A 14 1.62 -33.39 -24.44
N MET A 15 1.40 -32.26 -25.14
CA MET A 15 2.47 -31.34 -25.56
C MET A 15 3.38 -30.99 -24.38
N SER A 16 4.68 -31.04 -24.63
CA SER A 16 5.70 -30.68 -23.65
C SER A 16 5.75 -29.15 -23.50
N ARG A 17 6.05 -28.65 -22.29
CA ARG A 17 6.24 -27.22 -22.00
C ARG A 17 7.30 -26.54 -22.89
N ARG A 18 8.15 -27.33 -23.59
CA ARG A 18 9.10 -26.84 -24.61
C ARG A 18 8.48 -26.58 -25.99
N GLU A 19 7.33 -27.17 -26.32
CA GLU A 19 6.66 -26.96 -27.62
C GLU A 19 5.86 -25.64 -27.64
N LEU A 20 5.48 -25.11 -26.47
CA LEU A 20 4.80 -23.81 -26.34
C LEU A 20 5.73 -22.60 -26.58
N LEU A 21 7.06 -22.81 -26.61
CA LEU A 21 8.04 -21.74 -26.81
C LEU A 21 8.54 -21.60 -28.27
N HIS A 22 8.06 -22.43 -29.21
CA HIS A 22 8.46 -22.39 -30.62
C HIS A 22 7.32 -22.08 -31.62
N ALA A 23 6.11 -21.78 -31.16
CA ALA A 23 5.00 -21.34 -32.02
C ALA A 23 4.83 -19.82 -31.95
N GLY A 24 5.47 -19.09 -32.86
CA GLY A 24 5.28 -17.65 -32.97
C GLY A 24 6.02 -17.03 -34.14
N VAL A 25 5.72 -17.43 -35.38
CA VAL A 25 6.06 -16.62 -36.57
C VAL A 25 4.93 -16.68 -37.60
N ALA A 26 4.68 -15.51 -38.19
CA ALA A 26 4.00 -15.20 -39.45
C ALA A 26 2.48 -14.96 -39.43
N GLY A 27 2.13 -13.67 -39.48
CA GLY A 27 0.78 -13.18 -39.81
C GLY A 27 0.82 -11.74 -40.33
N SER A 28 1.06 -11.59 -41.64
CA SER A 28 0.60 -10.52 -42.55
C SER A 28 1.03 -9.06 -42.35
N LEU A 29 1.90 -8.58 -43.25
CA LEU A 29 2.10 -7.15 -43.55
C LEU A 29 0.92 -6.60 -44.37
N ALA A 30 0.23 -5.60 -43.83
CA ALA A 30 -0.54 -4.65 -44.61
C ALA A 30 0.11 -3.26 -44.46
N VAL A 31 0.82 -2.81 -45.50
CA VAL A 31 1.41 -1.47 -45.54
C VAL A 31 0.33 -0.47 -45.96
N ALA A 32 -0.34 0.15 -44.99
CA ALA A 32 -1.06 1.39 -45.23
C ALA A 32 -0.04 2.54 -45.12
N ALA A 33 0.22 3.24 -46.23
CA ALA A 33 1.07 4.43 -46.27
C ALA A 33 0.35 5.62 -45.61
N GLY A 34 0.23 5.58 -44.28
CA GLY A 34 -0.14 6.71 -43.44
C GLY A 34 1.12 7.26 -42.76
N ARG A 35 1.36 8.57 -42.85
CA ARG A 35 2.44 9.24 -42.13
C ARG A 35 2.22 9.05 -40.62
N VAL A 36 2.96 8.13 -40.01
CA VAL A 36 3.00 7.98 -38.55
C VAL A 36 3.86 9.13 -38.02
N VAL A 37 3.20 10.13 -37.44
CA VAL A 37 3.89 11.16 -36.66
C VAL A 37 4.31 10.49 -35.35
N PRO A 38 5.61 10.41 -35.00
CA PRO A 38 5.99 9.84 -33.72
C PRO A 38 5.44 10.76 -32.62
N ALA A 39 4.50 10.24 -31.83
CA ALA A 39 4.11 10.89 -30.59
C ALA A 39 5.35 10.94 -29.70
N ALA A 40 5.84 12.14 -29.40
CA ALA A 40 6.94 12.33 -28.47
C ALA A 40 6.56 11.64 -27.15
N VAL A 41 7.30 10.59 -26.80
CA VAL A 41 7.21 9.97 -25.48
C VAL A 41 7.66 11.04 -24.49
N ARG A 42 6.71 11.72 -23.85
CA ARG A 42 7.01 12.55 -22.68
C ARG A 42 7.63 11.61 -21.65
N GLY A 43 8.91 11.83 -21.36
CA GLY A 43 9.54 11.23 -20.18
C GLY A 43 8.71 11.56 -18.94
N PRO A 44 8.85 10.80 -17.84
CA PRO A 44 8.18 11.14 -16.60
C PRO A 44 8.48 12.61 -16.28
N ALA A 45 7.44 13.40 -16.16
CA ALA A 45 7.57 14.80 -15.76
C ALA A 45 8.33 14.79 -14.43
N GLU A 46 9.51 15.42 -14.41
CA GLU A 46 10.25 15.66 -13.20
C GLU A 46 9.30 16.39 -12.24
N ALA A 47 9.02 15.76 -11.11
CA ALA A 47 8.07 16.30 -10.14
C ALA A 47 8.60 17.68 -9.73
N ALA A 48 7.82 18.72 -10.02
CA ALA A 48 8.14 20.06 -9.57
C ALA A 48 8.38 20.03 -8.06
N PRO A 49 9.33 20.81 -7.52
CA PRO A 49 9.55 20.89 -6.09
C PRO A 49 8.22 21.18 -5.42
N VAL A 50 7.80 20.31 -4.51
CA VAL A 50 6.61 20.56 -3.68
C VAL A 50 6.98 21.77 -2.82
N GLN A 51 6.53 22.96 -3.21
CA GLN A 51 6.71 24.14 -2.38
C GLN A 51 5.95 23.89 -1.08
N GLY A 52 6.66 24.01 0.05
CA GLY A 52 6.17 23.59 1.36
C GLY A 52 4.85 24.28 1.70
N VAL A 53 3.76 23.53 1.70
CA VAL A 53 2.50 23.99 2.29
C VAL A 53 2.76 24.13 3.79
N PRO A 54 2.65 25.35 4.37
CA PRO A 54 2.89 25.56 5.79
C PRO A 54 2.07 24.59 6.62
N PHE A 55 2.69 23.96 7.62
CA PHE A 55 2.04 22.98 8.45
C PHE A 55 2.48 23.15 9.90
N GLU A 56 1.50 23.41 10.77
CA GLU A 56 1.70 23.74 12.18
C GLU A 56 2.41 22.64 12.97
N LEU A 57 2.21 21.38 12.59
CA LEU A 57 2.76 20.20 13.28
C LEU A 57 4.04 19.67 12.62
N GLU A 58 4.70 20.48 11.78
CA GLU A 58 5.96 20.11 11.15
C GLU A 58 7.05 19.94 12.21
N GLU A 59 7.77 18.81 12.18
CA GLU A 59 8.79 18.43 13.18
C GLU A 59 8.29 18.30 14.64
N ALA A 60 6.98 18.28 14.88
CA ALA A 60 6.42 18.03 16.21
C ALA A 60 6.76 16.61 16.69
N THR A 61 7.34 16.51 17.89
CA THR A 61 7.66 15.22 18.51
C THR A 61 6.44 14.62 19.21
N ILE A 62 6.44 13.29 19.38
CA ILE A 62 5.39 12.59 20.14
C ILE A 62 5.24 13.16 21.57
N ALA A 63 6.36 13.54 22.21
CA ALA A 63 6.33 14.12 23.55
C ALA A 63 5.62 15.49 23.57
N GLN A 64 5.87 16.34 22.58
CA GLN A 64 5.18 17.63 22.44
C GLN A 64 3.68 17.43 22.16
N LEU A 65 3.34 16.56 21.21
CA LEU A 65 1.93 16.26 20.89
C LEU A 65 1.18 15.71 22.11
N GLN A 66 1.80 14.83 22.90
CA GLN A 66 1.20 14.34 24.15
C GLN A 66 1.01 15.46 25.17
N ALA A 67 1.98 16.38 25.32
CA ALA A 67 1.85 17.53 26.21
C ALA A 67 0.72 18.47 25.77
N GLU A 68 0.61 18.77 24.47
CA GLU A 68 -0.45 19.58 23.88
C GLU A 68 -1.84 18.93 24.02
N MET A 69 -1.91 17.60 23.87
CA MET A 69 -3.14 16.85 24.14
C MET A 69 -3.53 16.88 25.63
N ASN A 70 -2.56 16.84 26.54
CA ASN A 70 -2.82 16.98 27.97
C ASN A 70 -3.25 18.40 28.35
N ALA A 71 -2.72 19.41 27.66
CA ALA A 71 -3.12 20.81 27.81
C ALA A 71 -4.48 21.13 27.14
N GLY A 72 -5.00 20.23 26.31
CA GLY A 72 -6.24 20.42 25.56
C GLY A 72 -6.10 21.27 24.29
N THR A 73 -4.87 21.62 23.90
CA THR A 73 -4.57 22.33 22.64
C THR A 73 -4.89 21.47 21.42
N HIS A 74 -4.64 20.16 21.52
CA HIS A 74 -4.95 19.19 20.47
C HIS A 74 -5.71 17.97 21.00
N THR A 75 -6.36 17.27 20.09
CA THR A 75 -7.06 16.01 20.31
C THR A 75 -6.56 14.99 19.30
N ALA A 76 -6.78 13.69 19.55
CA ALA A 76 -6.43 12.64 18.59
C ALA A 76 -7.14 12.91 17.25
N ARG A 77 -8.39 13.35 17.32
CA ARG A 77 -9.18 13.78 16.15
C ARG A 77 -8.50 14.93 15.41
N SER A 78 -8.16 16.03 16.08
CA SER A 78 -7.60 17.20 15.41
C SER A 78 -6.23 16.90 14.78
N LEU A 79 -5.38 16.12 15.45
CA LEU A 79 -4.10 15.67 14.89
C LEU A 79 -4.33 14.79 13.65
N THR A 80 -5.27 13.84 13.74
CA THR A 80 -5.64 12.95 12.64
C THR A 80 -6.15 13.74 11.42
N GLU A 81 -7.07 14.67 11.62
CA GLU A 81 -7.62 15.53 10.57
C GLU A 81 -6.52 16.41 9.93
N ALA A 82 -5.61 16.96 10.73
CA ALA A 82 -4.49 17.76 10.25
C ALA A 82 -3.55 16.96 9.31
N TYR A 83 -3.11 15.76 9.72
CA TYR A 83 -2.24 14.94 8.88
C TYR A 83 -2.96 14.38 7.65
N LEU A 84 -4.23 14.01 7.75
CA LEU A 84 -5.03 13.60 6.58
C LEU A 84 -5.18 14.76 5.58
N GLY A 85 -5.38 15.99 6.07
CA GLY A 85 -5.38 17.19 5.24
C GLY A 85 -4.05 17.41 4.53
N ARG A 86 -2.92 17.21 5.23
CA ARG A 86 -1.58 17.31 4.62
C ARG A 86 -1.33 16.23 3.57
N ILE A 87 -1.74 14.98 3.83
CA ILE A 87 -1.68 13.89 2.86
C ILE A 87 -2.47 14.27 1.60
N ALA A 88 -3.71 14.75 1.75
CA ALA A 88 -4.53 15.16 0.62
C ALA A 88 -3.91 16.32 -0.19
N ALA A 89 -3.24 17.27 0.47
CA ALA A 89 -2.62 18.41 -0.19
C ALA A 89 -1.32 18.08 -0.92
N ILE A 90 -0.48 17.20 -0.37
CA ILE A 90 0.90 16.98 -0.85
C ILE A 90 1.06 15.66 -1.61
N ASP A 91 0.41 14.59 -1.14
CA ASP A 91 0.66 13.25 -1.63
C ASP A 91 0.24 12.98 -3.09
N PRO A 92 -0.68 13.72 -3.72
CA PRO A 92 -0.90 13.59 -5.17
C PRO A 92 0.38 13.76 -6.01
N SER A 93 1.33 14.56 -5.52
CA SER A 93 2.63 14.78 -6.15
C SER A 93 3.71 13.82 -5.63
N LEU A 94 3.75 13.58 -4.32
CA LEU A 94 4.80 12.78 -3.66
C LEU A 94 4.58 11.26 -3.78
N ARG A 95 3.32 10.81 -3.80
CA ARG A 95 2.90 9.40 -3.92
C ARG A 95 3.51 8.49 -2.86
N SER A 96 3.60 8.99 -1.63
CA SER A 96 4.16 8.29 -0.48
C SER A 96 3.12 7.48 0.30
N VAL A 97 1.82 7.75 0.16
CA VAL A 97 0.72 7.02 0.81
C VAL A 97 -0.10 6.31 -0.27
N ILE A 98 -0.16 4.98 -0.23
CA ILE A 98 -0.89 4.20 -1.24
C ILE A 98 -2.37 4.02 -0.88
N GLU A 99 -2.70 4.06 0.41
CA GLU A 99 -4.05 3.91 0.89
C GLU A 99 -4.23 4.64 2.23
N VAL A 100 -5.37 5.33 2.39
CA VAL A 100 -5.78 5.97 3.64
C VAL A 100 -6.82 5.10 4.35
N ASN A 101 -6.70 4.97 5.67
CA ASN A 101 -7.67 4.25 6.49
C ASN A 101 -8.99 5.02 6.56
N PRO A 102 -10.11 4.48 6.04
CA PRO A 102 -11.39 5.18 6.05
C PRO A 102 -11.96 5.37 7.46
N ASP A 103 -11.50 4.60 8.45
CA ASP A 103 -12.00 4.64 9.83
C ASP A 103 -11.11 5.50 10.76
N ALA A 104 -10.02 6.10 10.26
CA ALA A 104 -9.01 6.78 11.09
C ALA A 104 -9.61 7.86 12.01
N VAL A 105 -10.48 8.72 11.47
CA VAL A 105 -11.12 9.80 12.25
C VAL A 105 -12.06 9.21 13.32
N ALA A 106 -12.82 8.17 12.99
CA ALA A 106 -13.72 7.52 13.95
C ALA A 106 -12.94 6.85 15.09
N ILE A 107 -11.81 6.22 14.77
CA ILE A 107 -10.88 5.65 15.76
C ILE A 107 -10.31 6.74 16.67
N ALA A 108 -9.89 7.87 16.09
CA ALA A 108 -9.35 9.00 16.84
C ALA A 108 -10.38 9.58 17.83
N VAL A 109 -11.63 9.76 17.39
CA VAL A 109 -12.75 10.19 18.26
C VAL A 109 -12.97 9.23 19.42
N ALA A 110 -12.92 7.92 19.18
CA ALA A 110 -13.06 6.92 20.24
C ALA A 110 -11.91 7.01 21.26
N LEU A 111 -10.68 7.26 20.80
CA LEU A 111 -9.51 7.43 21.66
C LEU A 111 -9.55 8.72 22.47
N ASP A 112 -10.11 9.80 21.94
CA ASP A 112 -10.37 11.03 22.71
C ASP A 112 -11.37 10.80 23.84
N ALA A 113 -12.47 10.10 23.55
CA ALA A 113 -13.45 9.71 24.56
C ALA A 113 -12.83 8.81 25.63
N GLU A 114 -12.01 7.84 25.24
CA GLU A 114 -11.28 6.98 26.17
C GLU A 114 -10.29 7.76 27.03
N ARG A 115 -9.49 8.67 26.43
CA ARG A 115 -8.55 9.53 27.15
C ARG A 115 -9.27 10.30 28.25
N LYS A 116 -10.45 10.87 27.96
CA LYS A 116 -11.26 11.60 28.93
C LYS A 116 -11.81 10.70 30.04
N ALA A 117 -12.21 9.47 29.71
CA ALA A 117 -12.85 8.57 30.66
C ALA A 117 -11.88 7.77 31.54
N LYS A 118 -10.73 7.36 31.00
CA LYS A 118 -9.80 6.41 31.62
C LYS A 118 -8.34 6.90 31.67
N GLY A 119 -8.04 8.02 31.00
CA GLY A 119 -6.67 8.44 30.75
C GLY A 119 -6.05 7.77 29.51
N PRO A 120 -4.85 8.19 29.10
CA PRO A 120 -4.14 7.61 27.96
C PRO A 120 -3.62 6.21 28.29
N ARG A 121 -3.64 5.29 27.31
CA ARG A 121 -3.04 3.96 27.41
C ARG A 121 -1.50 3.99 27.51
N GLY A 122 -0.89 5.09 27.11
CA GLY A 122 0.55 5.29 27.07
C GLY A 122 0.95 6.41 26.09
N PRO A 123 2.25 6.54 25.78
CA PRO A 123 2.78 7.64 24.95
C PRO A 123 2.25 7.70 23.51
N LEU A 124 1.68 6.61 23.00
CA LEU A 124 1.12 6.55 21.64
C LEU A 124 -0.40 6.79 21.60
N HIS A 125 -1.05 7.00 22.74
CA HIS A 125 -2.50 7.13 22.80
C HIS A 125 -2.98 8.38 22.04
N GLY A 126 -3.70 8.14 20.93
CA GLY A 126 -4.21 9.16 20.02
C GLY A 126 -3.20 9.68 19.00
N ILE A 127 -1.98 9.13 18.95
CA ILE A 127 -0.93 9.59 18.05
C ILE A 127 -1.13 8.99 16.64
N PRO A 128 -1.20 9.82 15.58
CA PRO A 128 -1.29 9.33 14.21
C PRO A 128 0.00 8.66 13.74
N VAL A 129 -0.12 7.51 13.09
CA VAL A 129 1.00 6.76 12.49
C VAL A 129 0.63 6.25 11.11
N VAL A 130 1.61 6.06 10.24
CA VAL A 130 1.46 5.32 8.98
C VAL A 130 2.30 4.06 9.05
N VAL A 131 1.85 2.98 8.41
CA VAL A 131 2.59 1.71 8.36
C VAL A 131 2.90 1.36 6.91
N LYS A 132 4.01 0.67 6.65
CA LYS A 132 4.36 0.24 5.29
C LYS A 132 3.33 -0.76 4.76
N ASP A 133 3.01 -0.72 3.45
CA ASP A 133 1.97 -1.57 2.85
C ASP A 133 2.28 -3.09 2.85
N ASN A 134 3.48 -3.50 3.27
CA ASN A 134 3.79 -4.90 3.57
C ASN A 134 3.56 -5.30 5.04
N ILE A 135 3.03 -4.39 5.88
CA ILE A 135 2.63 -4.64 7.26
C ILE A 135 1.12 -4.94 7.29
N ALA A 136 0.76 -6.18 7.63
CA ALA A 136 -0.64 -6.61 7.66
C ALA A 136 -1.48 -5.85 8.70
N THR A 137 -2.65 -5.37 8.27
CA THR A 137 -3.72 -4.88 9.15
C THR A 137 -5.04 -5.59 8.84
N ALA A 138 -5.81 -5.94 9.86
CA ALA A 138 -7.12 -6.61 9.73
C ALA A 138 -8.31 -5.65 9.70
N ASP A 139 -8.06 -4.39 9.34
CA ASP A 139 -9.10 -3.40 9.12
C ASP A 139 -9.49 -3.36 7.63
N ARG A 140 -10.07 -2.25 7.19
CA ARG A 140 -10.61 -2.10 5.84
C ARG A 140 -9.55 -1.82 4.78
N MET A 141 -8.30 -1.57 5.18
CA MET A 141 -7.20 -1.33 4.25
C MET A 141 -6.69 -2.64 3.64
N ALA A 142 -6.18 -2.57 2.42
CA ALA A 142 -5.44 -3.65 1.80
C ALA A 142 -4.01 -3.76 2.38
N THR A 143 -3.35 -4.88 2.12
CA THR A 143 -1.91 -5.07 2.36
C THR A 143 -1.34 -5.68 1.09
N THR A 144 -0.83 -4.84 0.18
CA THR A 144 -0.52 -5.27 -1.20
C THR A 144 0.95 -5.54 -1.45
N ALA A 145 1.83 -5.16 -0.51
CA ALA A 145 3.28 -5.11 -0.73
C ALA A 145 3.69 -4.35 -2.01
N GLY A 146 2.88 -3.37 -2.42
CA GLY A 146 3.03 -2.58 -3.64
C GLY A 146 2.70 -3.35 -4.93
N SER A 147 2.11 -4.55 -4.83
CA SER A 147 1.87 -5.45 -5.96
C SER A 147 0.40 -5.50 -6.36
N LEU A 148 0.13 -5.33 -7.66
CA LEU A 148 -1.21 -5.51 -8.23
C LEU A 148 -1.77 -6.92 -8.02
N ALA A 149 -0.90 -7.92 -7.85
CA ALA A 149 -1.29 -9.30 -7.58
C ALA A 149 -2.02 -9.48 -6.23
N LEU A 150 -1.85 -8.53 -5.31
CA LEU A 150 -2.45 -8.57 -3.96
C LEU A 150 -3.54 -7.52 -3.75
N VAL A 151 -3.94 -6.77 -4.79
CA VAL A 151 -5.06 -5.82 -4.68
C VAL A 151 -6.33 -6.59 -4.34
N GLY A 152 -7.02 -6.13 -3.29
CA GLY A 152 -8.22 -6.78 -2.75
C GLY A 152 -7.94 -7.91 -1.74
N ALA A 153 -6.68 -8.30 -1.55
CA ALA A 153 -6.31 -9.23 -0.48
C ALA A 153 -6.52 -8.55 0.88
N LYS A 154 -7.27 -9.23 1.76
CA LYS A 154 -7.49 -8.78 3.14
C LYS A 154 -6.69 -9.65 4.09
N ALA A 155 -5.93 -9.02 4.97
CA ALA A 155 -5.24 -9.77 6.00
C ALA A 155 -6.27 -10.32 7.01
N PRO A 156 -6.20 -11.61 7.38
CA PRO A 156 -7.16 -12.20 8.33
C PRO A 156 -6.94 -11.72 9.77
N ARG A 157 -5.79 -11.13 10.07
CA ARG A 157 -5.39 -10.61 11.39
C ARG A 157 -4.34 -9.52 11.23
N ASP A 158 -4.25 -8.65 12.23
CA ASP A 158 -3.13 -7.71 12.34
C ASP A 158 -1.80 -8.48 12.42
N SER A 159 -0.76 -7.88 11.85
CA SER A 159 0.61 -8.23 12.21
C SER A 159 0.87 -7.92 13.69
N PHE A 160 1.89 -8.55 14.29
CA PHE A 160 2.25 -8.30 15.68
C PHE A 160 2.52 -6.81 15.97
N VAL A 161 3.18 -6.10 15.04
CA VAL A 161 3.46 -4.67 15.20
C VAL A 161 2.17 -3.84 15.14
N ALA A 162 1.28 -4.09 14.18
CA ALA A 162 0.01 -3.38 14.08
C ALA A 162 -0.86 -3.61 15.34
N GLU A 163 -0.93 -4.85 15.82
CA GLU A 163 -1.63 -5.20 17.05
C GLU A 163 -1.10 -4.42 18.26
N ARG A 164 0.24 -4.32 18.41
CA ARG A 164 0.87 -3.57 19.51
C ARG A 164 0.64 -2.06 19.39
N LEU A 165 0.68 -1.49 18.19
CA LEU A 165 0.35 -0.09 17.94
C LEU A 165 -1.09 0.23 18.34
N ARG A 166 -2.06 -0.60 17.94
CA ARG A 166 -3.47 -0.44 18.34
C ARG A 166 -3.67 -0.62 19.83
N ALA A 167 -3.00 -1.60 20.44
CA ALA A 167 -3.04 -1.81 21.88
C ALA A 167 -2.54 -0.57 22.65
N ALA A 168 -1.48 0.08 22.15
CA ALA A 168 -0.96 1.33 22.71
C ALA A 168 -1.83 2.57 22.41
N GLY A 169 -2.88 2.43 21.60
CA GLY A 169 -3.82 3.51 21.27
C GLY A 169 -3.37 4.39 20.11
N ALA A 170 -2.48 3.95 19.24
CA ALA A 170 -2.11 4.70 18.04
C ALA A 170 -3.23 4.71 16.99
N VAL A 171 -3.34 5.80 16.23
CA VAL A 171 -4.26 5.91 15.08
C VAL A 171 -3.50 5.58 13.81
N ILE A 172 -3.74 4.40 13.21
CA ILE A 172 -3.12 4.04 11.94
C ILE A 172 -3.87 4.76 10.81
N LEU A 173 -3.24 5.80 10.25
CA LEU A 173 -3.79 6.67 9.20
C LEU A 173 -3.88 6.01 7.83
N GLY A 174 -2.99 5.07 7.53
CA GLY A 174 -2.86 4.55 6.18
C GLY A 174 -1.67 3.63 5.96
N LYS A 175 -1.51 3.23 4.70
CA LYS A 175 -0.40 2.45 4.16
C LYS A 175 0.54 3.32 3.37
N THR A 176 1.84 3.25 3.65
CA THR A 176 2.84 3.92 2.82
C THR A 176 3.19 3.09 1.59
N ASN A 177 3.53 3.80 0.51
CA ASN A 177 4.04 3.22 -0.72
C ASN A 177 5.44 2.60 -0.53
N LEU A 178 5.84 1.71 -1.43
CA LEU A 178 7.09 0.96 -1.39
C LEU A 178 7.43 0.39 -2.77
N SER A 179 8.71 0.09 -3.00
CA SER A 179 9.12 -0.75 -4.13
C SER A 179 8.50 -2.14 -4.01
N GLU A 180 7.93 -2.63 -5.11
CA GLU A 180 7.19 -3.90 -5.15
C GLU A 180 7.99 -5.05 -4.53
N TRP A 181 7.33 -5.81 -3.65
CA TRP A 181 7.94 -6.92 -2.90
C TRP A 181 9.17 -6.49 -2.10
N ALA A 182 9.13 -5.29 -1.52
CA ALA A 182 10.23 -4.70 -0.78
C ALA A 182 11.55 -4.70 -1.58
N ASN A 183 11.48 -4.19 -2.82
CA ASN A 183 12.60 -4.07 -3.74
C ASN A 183 13.16 -5.41 -4.26
N PHE A 184 12.29 -6.41 -4.46
CA PHE A 184 12.69 -7.66 -5.12
C PHE A 184 12.27 -7.73 -6.59
N ARG A 185 11.34 -6.86 -7.03
CA ARG A 185 10.77 -6.84 -8.38
C ARG A 185 10.92 -5.51 -9.11
N SER A 186 11.52 -4.52 -8.44
CA SER A 186 11.81 -3.23 -9.08
C SER A 186 13.21 -3.20 -9.68
N SER A 187 13.35 -2.62 -10.87
CA SER A 187 14.63 -2.27 -11.50
C SER A 187 15.07 -0.83 -11.22
N ARG A 188 14.21 -0.04 -10.55
CA ARG A 188 14.44 1.36 -10.16
C ARG A 188 13.76 1.60 -8.81
N SER A 189 14.53 1.93 -7.77
CA SER A 189 14.01 2.33 -6.46
C SER A 189 14.27 3.81 -6.22
#